data_AF-A0A6V7X4J6-F1
#
_entry.id   AF-A0A6V7X4J6-F1
#
_cell.length_a   1.000
_cell.length_b   1.000
_cell.length_c   1.000
_cell.angle_alpha   90.00
_cell.angle_beta   90.00
_cell.angle_gamma   90.00
#
_symmetry.space_group_name_H-M   'P 1'
#
loop_
_entity.id
_entity.type
_entity.pdbx_description
1 polymer ?
#
loop_
_entity_poly.entity_id
_entity_poly.type
_entity_poly.pdbx_seq_one_letter_code
_entity_poly.pdbx_strand_id
1 'polypeptide(L)'
;MNEWFHCNKCFLVGTNDSQFWFTSCGHIICAECKKNGNLLLGQKGICVVCSKQETSIMMVNKNMKPDLIHLFRPPKDLLIEFTSKIKTTVEFQNAPSSTFL
;
A
#
# COMPACT_ATOMS: atom_id res chain seq x y z
N MET A 1 -6.01 -10.92 6.46
CA MET A 1 -5.08 -9.78 6.60
C MET A 1 -5.35 -8.79 5.47
N ASN A 2 -6.11 -7.73 5.72
CA ASN A 2 -5.90 -6.37 5.16
C ASN A 2 -7.04 -5.43 5.63
N GLU A 3 -7.24 -5.36 6.94
CA GLU A 3 -8.17 -4.38 7.54
C GLU A 3 -7.62 -2.95 7.48
N TRP A 4 -6.34 -2.77 7.13
CA TRP A 4 -5.68 -1.47 7.23
C TRP A 4 -5.92 -0.55 6.02
N PHE A 5 -6.48 -1.06 4.92
CA PHE A 5 -6.94 -0.23 3.79
C PHE A 5 -8.32 -0.66 3.28
N HIS A 6 -8.97 0.27 2.59
CA HIS A 6 -10.34 0.14 2.10
C HIS A 6 -10.50 0.85 0.75
N CYS A 7 -11.64 0.62 0.09
CA CYS A 7 -12.00 1.36 -1.11
C CYS A 7 -12.26 2.83 -0.77
N ASN A 8 -11.52 3.77 -1.36
CA ASN A 8 -11.69 5.20 -1.10
C ASN A 8 -13.00 5.79 -1.67
N LYS A 9 -13.82 5.01 -2.37
CA LYS A 9 -15.14 5.43 -2.86
C LYS A 9 -16.29 4.98 -1.97
N CYS A 10 -16.32 3.71 -1.60
CA CYS A 10 -17.45 3.10 -0.88
C CYS A 10 -17.09 2.59 0.53
N PHE A 11 -15.84 2.79 0.97
CA PHE A 11 -15.33 2.37 2.27
C PHE A 11 -15.39 0.86 2.54
N LEU A 12 -15.57 0.04 1.51
CA LEU A 12 -15.47 -1.42 1.63
C LEU A 12 -14.09 -1.79 2.16
N VAL A 13 -14.06 -2.35 3.37
CA VAL A 13 -12.88 -2.93 4.00
C VAL A 13 -12.63 -4.31 3.39
N GLY A 14 -11.39 -4.57 3.01
CA GLY A 14 -11.03 -5.82 2.35
C GLY A 14 -11.13 -7.04 3.28
N THR A 15 -11.80 -8.09 2.80
CA THR A 15 -11.62 -9.46 3.29
C THR A 15 -10.49 -10.16 2.52
N ASN A 16 -10.12 -11.39 2.90
CA ASN A 16 -9.02 -12.12 2.25
C ASN A 16 -9.23 -12.31 0.73
N ASP A 17 -10.48 -12.35 0.26
CA ASP A 17 -10.82 -12.55 -1.16
C ASP A 17 -11.08 -11.23 -1.92
N SER A 18 -11.02 -10.10 -1.22
CA SER A 18 -11.32 -8.80 -1.81
C SER A 18 -10.18 -8.34 -2.73
N GLN A 19 -10.53 -8.01 -3.98
CA GLN A 19 -9.61 -7.43 -4.94
C GLN A 19 -9.71 -5.90 -4.93
N PHE A 20 -8.54 -5.27 -4.95
CA PHE A 20 -8.39 -3.82 -5.03
C PHE A 20 -7.49 -3.40 -6.18
N TRP A 21 -7.71 -2.18 -6.65
CA TRP A 21 -6.92 -1.51 -7.66
C TRP A 21 -6.39 -0.18 -7.13
N PHE A 22 -5.15 0.12 -7.45
CA PHE A 22 -4.50 1.37 -7.15
C PHE A 22 -4.43 2.23 -8.41
N THR A 23 -4.84 3.49 -8.30
CA THR A 23 -4.84 4.44 -9.42
C THR A 23 -3.54 5.24 -9.49
N SER A 24 -3.19 5.74 -10.68
CA SER A 24 -2.06 6.65 -10.84
C SER A 24 -2.22 8.00 -10.13
N CYS A 25 -3.43 8.30 -9.65
CA CYS A 25 -3.72 9.47 -8.83
C CYS A 25 -3.75 9.19 -7.32
N GLY A 26 -3.41 7.96 -6.89
CA GLY A 26 -3.21 7.62 -5.48
C GLY A 26 -4.42 7.05 -4.75
N HIS A 27 -5.50 6.69 -5.45
CA HIS A 27 -6.71 6.14 -4.82
C HIS A 27 -6.77 4.61 -4.94
N ILE A 28 -7.33 3.97 -3.93
CA ILE A 28 -7.58 2.53 -3.83
C ILE A 28 -9.07 2.29 -4.09
N ILE A 29 -9.40 1.36 -5.00
CA ILE A 29 -10.76 1.15 -5.49
C ILE A 29 -11.07 -0.35 -5.52
N CYS A 30 -12.25 -0.76 -5.03
CA CYS A 30 -12.68 -2.16 -5.08
C CYS A 30 -13.18 -2.58 -6.47
N ALA A 31 -13.41 -3.88 -6.67
CA ALA A 31 -13.89 -4.44 -7.94
C ALA A 31 -15.18 -3.79 -8.44
N GLU A 32 -16.13 -3.56 -7.53
CA GLU A 32 -17.43 -2.99 -7.86
C GLU A 32 -17.30 -1.52 -8.30
N CYS A 33 -16.55 -0.70 -7.55
CA CYS A 33 -16.32 0.70 -7.92
C CYS A 33 -15.47 0.85 -9.19
N LYS A 34 -14.55 -0.08 -9.45
CA LYS A 34 -13.83 -0.15 -10.73
C LYS A 34 -14.79 -0.41 -11.89
N LYS A 35 -15.69 -1.38 -11.74
CA LYS A 35 -16.67 -1.77 -12.76
C LYS A 35 -17.62 -0.60 -13.06
N ASN A 36 -18.19 0.00 -12.02
CA ASN A 36 -19.14 1.11 -12.16
C ASN A 36 -18.48 2.40 -12.68
N GLY A 37 -17.17 2.54 -12.47
CA GLY A 37 -16.35 3.64 -13.00
C GLY A 37 -15.86 3.46 -14.43
N ASN A 38 -16.16 2.33 -15.09
CA ASN A 38 -15.59 1.95 -16.38
C ASN A 38 -14.04 2.02 -16.42
N LEU A 39 -13.38 1.77 -15.29
CA LEU A 39 -11.92 1.73 -15.23
C LEU A 39 -11.41 0.36 -15.68
N LEU A 40 -10.64 0.34 -16.76
CA LEU A 40 -10.09 -0.88 -17.37
C LEU A 40 -8.57 -0.94 -17.18
N LEU A 41 -8.05 -2.14 -16.89
CA LEU A 41 -6.62 -2.37 -16.77
C LEU A 41 -5.94 -2.11 -18.12
N GLY A 42 -4.81 -1.41 -18.10
CA GLY A 42 -4.08 -1.05 -19.33
C GLY A 42 -4.70 0.08 -20.14
N GLN A 43 -5.81 0.67 -19.69
CA GLN A 43 -6.42 1.84 -20.31
C GLN A 43 -6.44 3.02 -19.33
N LYS A 44 -6.52 4.22 -19.89
CA LYS A 44 -6.70 5.43 -19.12
C LYS A 44 -8.18 5.79 -19.06
N GLY A 45 -8.63 6.26 -17.90
CA GLY A 45 -10.01 6.68 -17.67
C GLY A 45 -10.10 7.81 -16.67
N ILE A 46 -11.29 7.97 -16.07
CA ILE A 46 -11.56 9.01 -15.07
C ILE A 46 -11.62 8.37 -13.69
N CYS A 47 -10.85 8.91 -12.73
CA CYS A 47 -10.89 8.40 -11.36
C CYS A 47 -12.27 8.63 -10.72
N VAL A 48 -12.92 7.57 -10.21
CA VAL A 48 -14.23 7.69 -9.54
C VAL A 48 -14.22 8.39 -8.17
N VAL A 49 -13.03 8.70 -7.66
CA VAL A 49 -12.84 9.38 -6.37
C VAL A 49 -12.59 10.88 -6.57
N CYS A 50 -11.59 11.26 -7.37
CA CYS A 50 -11.20 12.66 -7.56
C CYS A 50 -11.47 13.22 -8.96
N SER A 51 -12.10 12.46 -9.85
CA SER A 51 -12.42 12.85 -11.23
C SER A 51 -11.23 13.24 -12.11
N LYS A 52 -9.99 12.93 -11.68
CA LYS A 52 -8.80 13.14 -12.51
C LYS A 52 -8.91 12.31 -13.79
N GLN A 53 -8.79 12.98 -14.93
CA GLN A 53 -8.74 12.34 -16.25
C GLN A 53 -7.40 11.63 -16.48
N GLU A 54 -7.32 10.84 -17.55
CA GLU A 54 -6.10 10.12 -17.93
C GLU A 54 -5.52 9.22 -16.81
N THR A 55 -6.38 8.75 -15.91
CA THR A 55 -6.02 7.93 -14.76
C THR A 55 -5.89 6.48 -15.20
N SER A 56 -4.73 5.87 -14.95
CA SER A 56 -4.52 4.43 -15.13
C SER A 56 -4.73 3.70 -13.81
N ILE A 57 -4.98 2.40 -13.89
CA ILE A 57 -5.16 1.53 -12.72
C ILE A 57 -4.22 0.31 -12.80
N MET A 58 -3.83 -0.19 -11.64
CA MET A 58 -3.13 -1.47 -11.47
C MET A 58 -3.74 -2.26 -10.33
N MET A 59 -3.72 -3.59 -10.43
CA MET A 59 -4.22 -4.45 -9.36
C MET A 59 -3.24 -4.45 -8.18
N VAL A 60 -3.77 -4.35 -6.96
CA VAL A 60 -2.97 -4.48 -5.74
C VAL A 60 -2.66 -5.95 -5.50
N ASN A 61 -1.43 -6.35 -5.76
CA ASN A 61 -0.94 -7.72 -5.57
C ASN A 61 0.59 -7.75 -5.47
N LYS A 62 1.14 -8.94 -5.24
CA LYS A 62 2.59 -9.19 -5.13
C LYS A 62 3.41 -8.89 -6.40
N ASN A 63 2.77 -8.64 -7.53
CA ASN A 63 3.44 -8.34 -8.80
C ASN A 63 3.61 -6.84 -9.04
N MET A 64 3.17 -5.99 -8.11
CA MET A 64 3.43 -4.55 -8.18
C MET A 64 4.94 -4.27 -8.09
N LYS A 65 5.35 -3.07 -8.53
CA LYS A 65 6.73 -2.62 -8.31
C LYS A 65 7.05 -2.60 -6.81
N PRO A 66 8.26 -2.99 -6.37
CA PRO A 66 8.62 -3.07 -4.96
C PRO A 66 8.28 -1.79 -4.16
N ASP A 67 8.59 -0.62 -4.71
CA ASP A 67 8.30 0.68 -4.08
C ASP A 67 6.81 0.90 -3.80
N LEU A 68 5.94 0.38 -4.66
CA LEU A 68 4.49 0.46 -4.47
C LEU A 68 3.98 -0.61 -3.50
N ILE A 69 4.56 -1.81 -3.48
CA ILE A 69 4.20 -2.87 -2.53
C ILE A 69 4.38 -2.36 -1.08
N HIS A 70 5.43 -1.58 -0.82
CA HIS A 70 5.68 -1.02 0.50
C HIS A 70 4.56 -0.13 1.03
N LEU A 71 3.82 0.56 0.13
CA LEU A 71 2.65 1.35 0.51
C LEU A 71 1.53 0.48 1.07
N PHE A 72 1.51 -0.82 0.73
CA PHE A 72 0.46 -1.75 1.11
C PHE A 72 0.77 -2.66 2.31
N ARG A 73 1.84 -2.36 3.04
CA ARG A 73 2.24 -3.13 4.22
C ARG A 73 1.37 -2.78 5.43
N PRO A 74 0.97 -3.76 6.26
CA PRO A 74 0.27 -3.48 7.51
C PRO A 74 1.08 -2.51 8.41
N PRO A 75 0.45 -1.47 8.97
CA PRO A 75 1.14 -0.51 9.85
C PRO A 75 1.85 -1.16 11.03
N LYS A 76 1.28 -2.23 11.60
CA LYS A 76 1.89 -3.00 12.69
C LYS A 76 3.26 -3.57 12.31
N ASP A 77 3.39 -4.08 11.09
CA ASP A 77 4.64 -4.67 10.61
C ASP A 77 5.71 -3.59 10.39
N LEU A 78 5.30 -2.42 9.90
CA LEU A 78 6.18 -1.26 9.79
C LEU A 78 6.69 -0.81 11.15
N LEU A 79 5.80 -0.69 12.15
CA LEU A 79 6.19 -0.32 13.52
C LEU A 79 7.20 -1.30 14.10
N ILE A 80 6.95 -2.60 14.01
CA ILE A 80 7.87 -3.63 14.50
C ILE A 80 9.24 -3.52 13.83
N GLU A 81 9.27 -3.37 12.50
CA GLU A 81 10.52 -3.24 11.74
C GLU A 81 11.31 -2.00 12.16
N PHE A 82 10.67 -0.83 12.16
CA PHE A 82 11.36 0.43 12.45
C PHE A 82 11.81 0.51 13.92
N THR A 83 10.97 0.09 14.87
CA THR A 83 11.35 0.05 16.28
C THR A 83 12.51 -0.92 16.52
N SER A 84 12.53 -2.07 15.85
CA SER A 84 13.65 -3.01 15.94
C SER A 84 14.95 -2.41 15.40
N LYS A 85 14.88 -1.73 14.24
CA LYS A 85 16.04 -1.03 13.66
C LYS A 85 16.59 0.03 14.61
N ILE A 86 15.71 0.86 15.19
CA ILE A 86 16.12 1.89 16.16
C ILE A 86 16.79 1.24 17.37
N LYS A 87 16.18 0.21 17.95
CA LYS A 87 16.75 -0.52 19.10
C LYS A 87 18.16 -1.01 18.80
N THR A 88 18.35 -1.72 17.68
CA THR A 88 19.66 -2.25 17.29
C THR A 88 20.69 -1.15 17.05
N THR A 89 20.31 -0.03 16.41
CA THR A 89 21.22 1.11 16.22
C THR A 89 21.64 1.72 17.55
N VAL A 90 20.71 1.89 18.49
CA VAL A 90 21.00 2.43 19.83
C VAL A 90 21.92 1.49 20.61
N GLU A 91 21.68 0.18 20.57
CA GLU A 91 22.55 -0.82 21.21
C GLU A 91 23.97 -0.80 20.63
N PHE A 92 24.11 -0.72 19.31
CA PHE A 92 25.41 -0.62 18.64
C PHE A 92 26.17 0.66 19.01
N GLN A 93 25.48 1.81 19.06
CA GLN A 93 26.10 3.10 19.38
C GLN A 93 26.52 3.21 20.85
N ASN A 94 25.83 2.53 21.76
CA ASN A 94 26.17 2.51 23.18
C ASN A 94 27.11 1.35 23.56
N ALA A 95 27.49 0.49 22.62
CA ALA A 95 28.45 -0.57 22.86
C ALA A 95 29.83 0.06 23.18
N PRO A 96 30.45 -0.29 24.32
CA PRO A 96 31.77 0.23 24.67
C PRO A 96 32.80 -0.14 23.60
N SER A 97 33.62 0.83 23.19
CA SER A 97 34.67 0.67 22.15
C SER A 97 35.75 -0.36 22.47
N SER A 98 35.70 -1.00 23.64
CA SER A 98 36.74 -1.88 24.19
C SER A 98 36.62 -3.36 23.81
N THR A 99 35.75 -3.75 22.88
CA THR A 99 35.60 -5.16 22.45
C THR A 99 36.41 -5.49 21.18
N PHE A 100 37.19 -4.54 20.66
CA PHE A 100 38.05 -4.72 19.47
C PHE A 100 39.55 -4.50 19.79
N LEU A 101 40.04 -5.04 20.91
CA LEU A 101 41.47 -5.23 21.19
C LEU A 101 41.69 -6.60 21.82
#